data_AF-A0A4Y2MNT9-F1
#
_entry.id   AF-A0A4Y2MNT9-F1
#
_cell.length_a   1.000
_cell.length_b   1.000
_cell.length_c   1.000
_cell.angle_alpha   90.00
_cell.angle_beta   90.00
_cell.angle_gamma   90.00
#
_symmetry.space_group_name_H-M   'P 1'
#
loop_
_entity.id
_entity.type
_entity.pdbx_description
1 polymer ?
#
loop_
_entity_poly.entity_id
_entity_poly.type
_entity_poly.pdbx_seq_one_letter_code
_entity_poly.pdbx_strand_id
1 'polypeptide(L)' 'LYVHSSVDELFNYFPKSAIPAKYGGTLTEYYMADWLKKANEEQDNFPIGGQKNVF' A
#
# COMPACT_ATOMS: atom_id res chain seq x y z
N LEU A 1 -17.07 -8.54 7.22
CA LEU A 1 -17.02 -7.55 6.13
C LEU A 1 -17.29 -6.19 6.75
N TYR A 2 -16.35 -5.24 6.61
CA TYR A 2 -16.54 -3.87 7.09
C TYR A 2 -16.65 -2.97 5.87
N VAL A 3 -17.75 -2.21 5.79
CA VAL A 3 -17.98 -1.22 4.74
C VAL A 3 -18.13 0.12 5.44
N HIS A 4 -17.23 1.04 5.14
CA HIS A 4 -17.21 2.37 5.74
C HIS A 4 -18.08 3.32 4.93
N SER A 5 -18.85 4.16 5.63
CA SER A 5 -19.74 5.14 4.99
C SER A 5 -18.99 6.39 4.54
N SER A 6 -17.81 6.64 5.14
CA SER A 6 -16.92 7.73 4.76
C SER A 6 -15.45 7.32 4.90
N VAL A 7 -14.57 8.08 4.23
CA VAL A 7 -13.12 7.91 4.33
C VAL A 7 -12.62 8.28 5.72
N ASP A 8 -13.26 9.23 6.40
CA ASP A 8 -12.82 9.70 7.72
C ASP A 8 -12.86 8.58 8.78
N GLU A 9 -13.77 7.62 8.64
CA GLU A 9 -13.85 6.46 9.51
C GLU A 9 -12.59 5.59 9.48
N LEU A 10 -11.86 5.57 8.35
CA LEU A 10 -10.60 4.83 8.24
C LEU A 10 -9.53 5.38 9.20
N PHE A 11 -9.58 6.67 9.52
CA PHE A 11 -8.60 7.30 10.41
C PHE A 11 -8.77 6.92 11.88
N ASN A 12 -9.91 6.33 12.25
CA ASN A 12 -10.09 5.75 13.59
C ASN A 12 -9.29 4.46 13.78
N TYR A 13 -8.88 3.81 12.69
CA TYR A 13 -8.18 2.52 12.69
C TYR A 13 -6.74 2.64 12.21
N PHE A 14 -6.48 3.55 11.27
CA PHE A 14 -5.17 3.72 10.67
C PHE A 14 -4.74 5.19 10.75
N PRO A 15 -3.48 5.47 11.12
CA PRO A 15 -2.97 6.85 11.08
C PRO A 15 -2.97 7.36 9.63
N LYS A 16 -3.20 8.67 9.45
CA LYS A 16 -3.20 9.32 8.12
C LYS A 16 -1.94 9.05 7.31
N SER A 17 -0.80 8.88 7.98
CA SER A 17 0.50 8.57 7.36
C SER A 17 0.56 7.20 6.71
N ALA A 18 -0.33 6.27 7.06
CA ALA A 18 -0.41 4.94 6.45
C ALA A 18 -1.40 4.89 5.27
N ILE A 19 -2.18 5.95 5.04
CA ILE A 19 -3.23 5.99 4.02
C ILE A 19 -2.77 6.83 2.82
N PRO A 20 -2.93 6.33 1.58
CA PRO A 20 -2.66 7.10 0.37
C PRO A 20 -3.37 8.45 0.33
N ALA A 21 -2.70 9.48 -0.19
CA ALA A 21 -3.28 10.81 -0.34
C ALA A 21 -4.60 10.82 -1.12
N LYS A 22 -4.75 9.94 -2.12
CA LYS A 22 -6.01 9.77 -2.89
C LYS A 22 -7.20 9.28 -2.06
N TYR A 23 -6.94 8.73 -0.86
CA TYR A 23 -7.94 8.33 0.12
C TYR A 23 -7.87 9.23 1.38
N GLY A 24 -7.45 10.49 1.23
CA GLY A 24 -7.47 11.49 2.31
C GLY A 24 -6.35 11.36 3.36
N GLY A 25 -5.40 10.44 3.19
CA GLY A 25 -4.22 10.34 4.04
C GLY A 25 -3.07 11.23 3.58
N THR A 26 -1.85 10.93 4.04
CA THR A 26 -0.63 11.68 3.69
C THR A 26 0.45 10.82 3.05
N LEU A 27 0.18 9.53 2.79
CA LEU A 27 1.11 8.64 2.13
C LEU A 27 1.19 8.99 0.63
N THR A 28 2.39 9.33 0.15
CA THR A 28 2.65 9.72 -1.24
C THR A 28 2.93 8.50 -2.11
N GLU A 29 2.70 8.61 -3.42
CA GLU A 29 2.91 7.51 -4.38
C GLU A 29 4.36 7.05 -4.46
N TYR A 30 5.32 7.94 -4.16
CA TYR A 30 6.74 7.61 -4.06
C TYR A 30 7.01 6.47 -3.07
N TYR A 31 6.24 6.39 -1.98
CA TYR A 31 6.35 5.31 -1.00
C TYR A 31 5.99 3.95 -1.60
N MET A 32 5.07 3.90 -2.56
CA MET A 32 4.59 2.64 -3.13
C MET A 32 5.66 1.98 -4.00
N ALA A 33 6.42 2.76 -4.78
CA ALA A 33 7.51 2.24 -5.60
C ALA A 33 8.65 1.68 -4.73
N ASP A 34 9.04 2.41 -3.68
CA ASP A 34 10.06 1.97 -2.73
C ASP A 34 9.61 0.73 -1.93
N TRP A 35 8.33 0.68 -1.54
CA TRP A 35 7.75 -0.48 -0.87
C TRP A 35 7.74 -1.71 -1.79
N LEU A 36 7.30 -1.57 -3.05
CA LEU A 36 7.32 -2.65 -4.03
C LEU A 36 8.73 -3.17 -4.30
N LYS A 37 9.71 -2.26 -4.37
CA LYS A 37 11.12 -2.63 -4.52
C LYS A 37 11.61 -3.44 -3.33
N LYS A 38 11.39 -2.97 -2.10
CA LYS A 38 11.76 -3.70 -0.88
C LYS A 38 11.06 -5.05 -0.77
N ALA A 39 9.76 -5.10 -1.05
CA ALA A 39 8.99 -6.35 -1.05
C ALA A 39 9.55 -7.36 -2.06
N ASN A 40 9.94 -6.91 -3.26
CA ASN A 40 10.60 -7.77 -4.26
C ASN A 40 11.99 -8.26 -3.79
N GLU A 41 12.76 -7.43 -3.10
CA GLU A 41 14.07 -7.78 -2.54
C GLU A 41 13.96 -8.78 -1.37
N GLU A 42 12.94 -8.64 -0.52
CA GLU A 42 12.72 -9.48 0.67
C GLU A 42 12.02 -10.82 0.37
N GLN A 43 11.18 -10.89 -0.69
CA GLN A 43 10.42 -12.09 -1.05
C GLN A 43 11.09 -12.96 -2.14
N ASP A 44 12.38 -12.78 -2.37
CA ASP A 44 13.20 -13.58 -3.31
C ASP A 44 12.56 -13.76 -4.70
N ASN A 45 11.81 -12.79 -5.23
CA ASN A 45 11.16 -12.87 -6.56
C ASN A 45 10.19 -14.07 -6.80
N PHE A 46 9.47 -14.60 -5.82
CA PHE A 46 8.58 -15.74 -6.09
C PHE A 46 7.15 -15.61 -5.54
N PRO A 47 6.16 -15.34 -6.39
CA PRO A 47 5.07 -16.29 -6.56
C PRO A 47 5.65 -17.48 -7.31
N ILE A 48 5.44 -18.70 -6.81
CA ILE A 48 5.70 -19.94 -7.55
C ILE A 48 5.07 -19.79 -8.96
N GLY A 49 5.89 -19.48 -9.97
CA GLY A 49 5.49 -19.28 -11.37
C GLY A 49 4.98 -17.88 -11.80
N GLY A 50 5.11 -16.81 -11.00
CA GLY A 50 4.63 -15.47 -11.38
C GLY A 50 5.66 -14.61 -12.14
N GLN A 51 5.17 -13.73 -13.03
CA GLN A 51 6.00 -12.75 -13.75
C GLN A 51 6.61 -11.72 -12.79
N LYS A 52 7.83 -11.26 -13.09
CA LYS A 52 8.49 -10.19 -12.34
C LYS A 52 7.65 -8.91 -12.37
N ASN A 53 7.50 -8.26 -11.22
CA ASN A 53 7.00 -6.88 -11.15
C ASN A 53 8.08 -5.94 -11.73
N VAL A 54 7.99 -5.67 -13.04
CA VAL A 54 8.82 -4.67 -13.72
C VAL A 54 8.17 -3.30 -13.55
N PHE A 55 8.74 -2.49 -12.67
CA PHE A 55 8.52 -1.04 -12.61
C PHE A 55 9.79 -0.32 -13.05
#